data_AF-A0A0F9HAH0-F1
#
_entry.id   AF-A0A0F9HAH0-F1
#
_cell.length_a   1.000
_cell.length_b   1.000
_cell.length_c   1.000
_cell.angle_alpha   90.00
_cell.angle_beta   90.00
_cell.angle_gamma   90.00
#
_symmetry.space_group_name_H-M   'P 1'
#
loop_
_entity.id
_entity.type
_entity.pdbx_description
1 polymer ?
#
loop_
_entity_poly.entity_id
_entity_poly.type
_entity_poly.pdbx_seq_one_letter_code
_entity_poly.pdbx_strand_id
1 'polypeptide(L)'
;IHNMRRTAQIWSGILGIDVTEEEVALCMIGVKLARESFRPQRDNLVDISGYGLVYEQILRGRETLKRGGVLPNVDRQREIEDVG
;
A
#
# COMPACT_ATOMS: atom_id res chain seq x y z
N ILE A 1 4.77 1.91 1.39
CA ILE A 1 3.60 2.61 1.97
C ILE A 1 3.21 3.87 1.18
N HIS A 2 4.16 4.71 0.74
CA HIS A 2 3.89 6.02 0.11
C HIS A 2 2.95 5.99 -1.14
N ASN A 3 2.72 4.83 -1.76
CA ASN A 3 1.86 4.70 -2.94
C ASN A 3 0.36 4.52 -2.61
N MET A 4 0.00 3.70 -1.60
CA MET A 4 -1.42 3.38 -1.33
C MET A 4 -2.21 4.58 -0.82
N ARG A 5 -1.60 5.43 0.02
CA ARG A 5 -2.22 6.68 0.49
C ARG A 5 -2.56 7.63 -0.65
N ARG A 6 -1.65 7.76 -1.62
CA ARG A 6 -1.86 8.62 -2.79
C ARG A 6 -2.96 8.06 -3.68
N THR A 7 -2.94 6.74 -3.93
CA THR A 7 -4.01 6.07 -4.68
C THR A 7 -5.36 6.26 -3.99
N ALA A 8 -5.42 6.14 -2.66
CA ALA A 8 -6.62 6.36 -1.88
C ALA A 8 -7.17 7.78 -2.08
N GLN A 9 -6.33 8.81 -1.99
CA GLN A 9 -6.74 10.20 -2.26
C GLN A 9 -7.28 10.40 -3.69
N ILE A 10 -6.62 9.80 -4.69
CA ILE A 10 -7.07 9.85 -6.09
C ILE A 10 -8.43 9.17 -6.23
N TRP A 11 -8.59 7.97 -5.68
CA TRP A 11 -9.82 7.20 -5.75
C TRP A 11 -10.96 7.91 -5.02
N SER A 12 -10.69 8.54 -3.87
CA SER A 12 -11.69 9.34 -3.17
C SER A 12 -12.21 10.48 -4.04
N GLY A 13 -11.31 11.19 -4.73
CA GLY A 13 -11.68 12.27 -5.65
C GLY A 13 -12.52 11.79 -6.84
N ILE A 14 -12.22 10.59 -7.36
CA ILE A 14 -12.95 10.01 -8.50
C ILE A 14 -14.34 9.49 -8.07
N LEU A 15 -14.41 8.81 -6.93
CA LEU A 15 -15.62 8.10 -6.49
C LEU A 15 -16.56 8.97 -5.65
N GLY A 16 -16.10 10.11 -5.14
CA GLY A 16 -16.88 10.99 -4.27
C GLY A 16 -17.16 10.40 -2.89
N ILE A 17 -16.38 9.40 -2.47
CA ILE A 17 -16.43 8.76 -1.14
C ILE A 17 -15.03 8.71 -0.54
N ASP A 18 -14.92 8.64 0.77
CA ASP A 18 -13.61 8.47 1.41
C ASP A 18 -13.11 7.04 1.22
N VAL A 19 -11.96 6.90 0.55
CA VAL A 19 -11.21 5.66 0.39
C VAL A 19 -9.96 5.74 1.27
N THR A 20 -9.67 4.65 1.97
CA THR A 20 -8.50 4.48 2.84
C THR A 20 -7.37 3.70 2.14
N GLU A 21 -6.15 3.86 2.63
CA GLU A 21 -4.98 3.14 2.11
C GLU A 21 -5.08 1.62 2.28
N GLU A 22 -5.77 1.14 3.32
CA GLU A 22 -6.11 -0.27 3.52
C GLU A 22 -7.05 -0.80 2.44
N GLU A 23 -8.12 -0.06 2.14
CA GLU A 23 -9.09 -0.46 1.13
C GLU A 23 -8.42 -0.57 -0.23
N VAL A 24 -7.54 0.36 -0.58
CA VAL A 24 -6.74 0.25 -1.80
C VAL A 24 -5.91 -1.04 -1.80
N ALA A 25 -5.16 -1.32 -0.72
CA ALA A 25 -4.33 -2.52 -0.65
C ALA A 25 -5.15 -3.81 -0.81
N LEU A 26 -6.30 -3.90 -0.14
CA LEU A 26 -7.22 -5.03 -0.24
C LEU A 26 -7.85 -5.16 -1.63
N CYS A 27 -8.25 -4.04 -2.25
CA CYS A 27 -8.75 -4.03 -3.63
C CYS A 27 -7.69 -4.52 -4.62
N MET A 28 -6.43 -4.11 -4.45
CA MET A 28 -5.34 -4.57 -5.32
C MET A 28 -5.06 -6.07 -5.18
N ILE A 29 -5.17 -6.63 -3.97
CA ILE A 29 -5.16 -8.10 -3.77
C ILE A 29 -6.33 -8.73 -4.54
N GLY A 30 -7.53 -8.18 -4.41
CA GLY A 30 -8.72 -8.64 -5.12
C GLY A 30 -8.54 -8.66 -6.65
N VAL A 31 -7.95 -7.61 -7.23
CA VAL A 31 -7.63 -7.56 -8.67
C VAL A 31 -6.71 -8.71 -9.07
N LYS A 32 -5.69 -9.01 -8.27
CA LYS A 32 -4.74 -10.09 -8.58
C LYS A 32 -5.36 -11.48 -8.39
N LEU A 33 -6.23 -11.66 -7.40
CA LEU A 33 -7.05 -12.87 -7.25
C LEU A 33 -7.97 -13.09 -8.46
N ALA A 34 -8.64 -12.04 -8.94
CA ALA A 34 -9.49 -12.11 -10.13
C ALA A 34 -8.68 -12.48 -11.38
N ARG A 35 -7.49 -11.87 -11.56
CA ARG A 35 -6.56 -12.23 -12.65
C ARG A 35 -6.08 -13.67 -12.53
N GLU A 36 -5.75 -14.13 -11.34
CA GLU A 36 -5.31 -15.51 -11.11
C GLU A 36 -6.42 -16.51 -11.43
N SER A 37 -7.66 -16.22 -11.04
CA SER A 37 -8.81 -17.08 -11.34
C SER A 37 -9.13 -17.18 -12.85
N PHE A 38 -8.79 -16.16 -13.64
CA PHE A 38 -9.04 -16.14 -15.08
C PHE A 38 -7.82 -16.61 -15.91
N ARG A 39 -6.62 -16.14 -15.59
CA ARG A 39 -5.36 -16.48 -16.28
C ARG A 39 -4.20 -16.59 -15.28
N PRO A 40 -4.00 -17.79 -14.69
CA PRO A 40 -2.98 -18.03 -13.69
C PRO A 40 -1.56 -17.67 -14.14
N GLN A 41 -0.83 -16.90 -13.33
CA GLN A 41 0.56 -16.52 -13.59
C GLN A 41 1.31 -16.28 -12.27
N ARG A 42 2.60 -16.66 -12.23
CA ARG A 42 3.46 -16.45 -11.05
C ARG A 42 3.45 -14.99 -10.56
N ASP A 43 3.41 -14.03 -11.49
CA ASP A 43 3.31 -12.60 -11.21
C ASP A 43 2.11 -12.26 -10.31
N ASN A 44 0.94 -12.85 -10.58
CA ASN A 44 -0.25 -12.60 -9.78
C ASN A 44 -0.06 -13.03 -8.32
N LEU A 45 0.53 -14.21 -8.09
CA LEU A 45 0.80 -14.73 -6.74
C LEU A 45 1.86 -13.90 -6.01
N VAL A 46 2.89 -13.45 -6.73
CA VAL A 46 3.92 -12.54 -6.20
C VAL A 46 3.29 -11.20 -5.81
N ASP A 47 2.44 -10.64 -6.66
CA ASP A 47 1.74 -9.38 -6.38
C ASP A 47 0.77 -9.50 -5.20
N ILE A 48 0.01 -10.59 -5.09
CA ILE A 48 -0.86 -10.85 -3.93
C ILE A 48 -0.03 -10.81 -2.65
N SER A 49 1.10 -11.51 -2.64
CA SER A 49 2.00 -11.54 -1.47
C SER A 49 2.58 -10.16 -1.19
N GLY A 50 3.00 -9.43 -2.23
CA GLY A 50 3.52 -8.07 -2.12
C GLY A 50 2.50 -7.09 -1.54
N TYR A 51 1.25 -7.11 -2.03
CA TYR A 51 0.18 -6.27 -1.49
C TYR A 51 -0.23 -6.68 -0.06
N GLY A 52 -0.15 -7.97 0.28
CA GLY A 52 -0.34 -8.44 1.65
C GLY A 52 0.68 -7.84 2.63
N LEU A 53 1.97 -7.80 2.25
CA LEU A 53 3.02 -7.14 3.04
C LEU A 53 2.78 -5.63 3.17
N VAL A 54 2.33 -4.97 2.09
CA VAL A 54 1.98 -3.55 2.14
C VAL A 54 0.80 -3.30 3.11
N TYR A 55 -0.21 -4.16 3.10
CA TYR A 55 -1.34 -4.06 4.02
C TYR A 55 -0.89 -4.23 5.48
N GLU A 56 -0.04 -5.21 5.78
CA GLU A 56 0.54 -5.38 7.11
C GLU A 56 1.31 -4.13 7.58
N GLN A 57 2.13 -3.55 6.70
CA GLN A 57 2.88 -2.33 7.00
C GLN A 57 1.96 -1.14 7.34
N ILE A 58 0.84 -1.00 6.63
CA ILE A 58 -0.18 0.03 6.89
C ILE A 58 -0.78 -0.18 8.30
N LEU A 59 -1.18 -1.41 8.63
CA LEU A 59 -1.74 -1.73 9.95
C LEU A 59 -0.75 -1.42 11.08
N ARG A 60 0.51 -1.82 10.92
CA ARG A 60 1.59 -1.53 11.87
C ARG A 60 1.79 -0.02 12.05
N GLY A 61 1.80 0.74 10.95
CA GLY A 61 1.88 2.19 10.99
C GLY A 61 0.73 2.84 11.78
N ARG A 62 -0.50 2.36 11.59
CA ARG A 62 -1.66 2.81 12.37
C ARG A 62 -1.55 2.46 13.85
N GLU A 63 -1.08 1.27 14.20
CA GLU A 63 -0.86 0.88 15.60
C GLU A 63 0.21 1.75 16.27
N THR A 64 1.30 2.06 15.57
CA THR A 64 2.34 2.97 16.07
C THR A 64 1.77 4.36 16.37
N LEU A 65 0.98 4.92 15.45
CA LEU A 65 0.32 6.22 15.65
C LEU A 65 -0.66 6.19 16.84
N LYS A 66 -1.48 5.13 16.97
CA LYS A 66 -2.41 4.96 18.09
C LYS A 66 -1.70 4.89 19.45
N ARG A 67 -0.47 4.36 19.49
CA ARG A 67 0.35 4.27 20.71
C ARG A 67 1.16 5.54 21.00
N GLY A 68 0.95 6.62 20.25
CA GLY A 68 1.72 7.87 20.40
C GLY A 68 3.16 7.77 19.89
N GLY A 69 3.50 6.73 19.12
CA GLY A 69 4.81 6.58 18.51
C GLY A 69 4.97 7.46 17.27
N VAL A 70 6.15 8.06 17.11
CA VAL A 70 6.55 8.71 15.85
C VAL A 70 6.79 7.61 14.82
N LEU A 71 6.16 7.69 13.64
CA LEU A 71 6.43 6.77 12.54
C LEU A 71 7.94 6.85 12.19
N PRO A 72 8.66 5.72 12.13
CA PRO A 72 10.05 5.74 11.69
C PRO A 72 10.09 6.33 10.27
N ASN A 73 10.91 7.37 10.10
CA ASN A 73 11.07 8.08 8.85
C ASN A 73 11.61 7.11 7.78
N VAL A 74 10.74 6.64 6.88
CA VAL A 74 11.10 5.73 5.77
C VAL A 74 11.73 6.50 4.60
N ASP A 75 11.80 7.84 4.67
CA ASP A 75 12.26 8.70 3.56
C ASP A 75 13.75 9.07 3.62
N ARG A 76 14.61 8.25 4.26
CA ARG A 76 16.07 8.48 4.25
C ARG A 76 16.79 8.10 2.94
N GLN A 77 16.06 7.74 1.87
CA GLN A 77 16.64 7.42 0.56
C GLN A 77 16.88 8.64 -0.35
N ARG A 78 16.62 9.88 0.11
CA ARG A 78 16.93 11.10 -0.67
C ARG A 78 18.15 11.91 -0.18
N GLU A 79 18.82 11.51 0.89
CA GLU A 79 20.00 12.25 1.40
C GLU A 79 21.35 11.69 0.94
N ILE A 80 21.39 10.60 0.16
CA ILE A 80 22.64 9.97 -0.29
C ILE A 80 23.03 10.35 -1.73
N GLU A 81 22.13 10.94 -2.52
CA GLU A 81 22.42 11.34 -3.91
C GLU A 81 22.91 12.79 -4.08
N ASP A 82 23.03 13.57 -3.00
CA ASP A 82 23.51 14.96 -3.03
C ASP A 82 24.91 15.14 -2.40
N VAL A 83 25.63 14.03 -2.15
CA VAL A 83 27.02 14.02 -1.64
C VAL A 83 27.94 13.16 -2.52
N GLY A 84 27.61 12.98 -3.81
CA GLY A 84 28.42 12.22 -4.76
C GLY A 84 28.49 12.87 -6.13
#